data_AF-A0A7I7P4X4-F1
#
_entry.id   AF-A0A7I7P4X4-F1
#
_cell.length_a   1.000
_cell.length_b   1.000
_cell.length_c   1.000
_cell.angle_alpha   90.00
_cell.angle_beta   90.00
_cell.angle_gamma   90.00
#
_symmetry.space_group_name_H-M   'P 1'
#
loop_
_entity.id
_entity.type
_entity.pdbx_description
1 polymer ?
#
loop_
_entity_poly.entity_id
_entity_poly.type
_entity_poly.pdbx_seq_one_letter_code
_entity_poly.pdbx_strand_id
1 'polypeptide(L)'
;MPRARRQGRVFIRYTLNWLADMDAAGYFQAWRANAERRGVAPDVLAEIARRHAVTPASFQVLARMAEIRDPDGKSFFLLPRGTSGGDARAAALRTYILNAGTGYGTKGAWRTDFPPTPYCAAEVTRIMRRQRVNRWSYTRDVRFVDRNGGRLVATPNGILMGLGGNWIQRQFCRRAGTTWGDIFMVNMGAVSDPAERLRRIVESGHAWYVDAAGRAVESGLDLDRVLHHEERHCRQWAAKGYAGMLADYGRELVREYAFGAINRLEEEAGLADGGYKASIPW
;
A
#
# COMPACT_ATOMS: atom_id res chain seq x y z
N MET A 1 -42.86 -29.92 -52.76
CA MET A 1 -43.44 -30.23 -51.42
C MET A 1 -42.32 -30.71 -50.50
N PRO A 2 -42.34 -30.41 -49.18
CA PRO A 2 -41.52 -29.32 -48.64
C PRO A 2 -40.65 -29.66 -47.41
N ARG A 3 -39.85 -28.66 -46.98
CA ARG A 3 -39.34 -28.38 -45.60
C ARG A 3 -38.25 -29.31 -45.02
N ALA A 4 -37.30 -28.86 -44.20
CA ALA A 4 -36.98 -27.55 -43.63
C ALA A 4 -35.53 -27.55 -43.11
N ARG A 5 -34.94 -26.35 -43.08
CA ARG A 5 -33.71 -25.99 -42.35
C ARG A 5 -33.78 -26.40 -40.87
N ARG A 6 -32.66 -26.87 -40.32
CA ARG A 6 -32.25 -26.53 -38.94
C ARG A 6 -30.77 -26.21 -38.90
N GLN A 7 -30.52 -24.92 -38.72
CA GLN A 7 -29.26 -24.36 -38.21
C GLN A 7 -29.04 -24.91 -36.79
N GLY A 8 -27.99 -25.70 -36.61
CA GLY A 8 -27.41 -25.97 -35.31
C GLY A 8 -26.24 -25.02 -35.08
N ARG A 9 -26.51 -23.89 -34.44
CA ARG A 9 -25.49 -22.98 -33.91
C ARG A 9 -24.62 -23.75 -32.92
N VAL A 10 -23.37 -24.03 -33.28
CA VAL A 10 -22.33 -24.36 -32.29
C VAL A 10 -21.78 -23.02 -31.77
N PHE A 11 -22.44 -22.51 -30.73
CA PHE A 11 -21.89 -21.50 -29.84
C PHE A 11 -20.83 -22.20 -28.98
N ILE A 12 -19.58 -22.24 -29.44
CA ILE A 12 -18.46 -22.40 -28.52
C ILE A 12 -18.12 -20.99 -28.06
N ARG A 13 -18.61 -20.65 -26.87
CA ARG A 13 -18.19 -19.49 -26.10
C ARG A 13 -16.67 -19.53 -26.01
N TYR A 14 -16.03 -18.63 -26.77
CA TYR A 14 -14.67 -18.23 -26.48
C TYR A 14 -14.66 -17.66 -25.05
N THR A 15 -14.03 -18.40 -24.13
CA THR A 15 -13.49 -17.88 -22.88
C THR A 15 -12.39 -16.88 -23.21
N LEU A 16 -12.78 -15.65 -23.56
CA LEU A 16 -11.93 -14.49 -23.40
C LEU A 16 -12.34 -13.80 -22.10
N ASN A 17 -11.67 -14.18 -21.01
CA ASN A 17 -11.62 -13.36 -19.81
C ASN A 17 -10.63 -12.22 -20.09
N TRP A 18 -11.05 -11.25 -20.91
CA TRP A 18 -10.41 -9.93 -20.88
C TRP A 18 -10.69 -9.34 -19.50
N LEU A 19 -9.64 -8.94 -18.80
CA LEU A 19 -9.72 -8.04 -17.66
C LEU A 19 -10.52 -6.81 -18.12
N ALA A 20 -11.82 -6.81 -17.87
CA ALA A 20 -12.58 -5.57 -17.90
C ALA A 20 -12.09 -4.78 -16.70
N ASP A 21 -11.10 -3.90 -16.93
CA ASP A 21 -10.72 -2.89 -15.96
C ASP A 21 -12.01 -2.21 -15.51
N MET A 22 -12.30 -2.30 -14.21
CA MET A 22 -13.54 -1.76 -13.68
C MET A 22 -13.56 -0.25 -13.87
N ASP A 23 -14.72 0.27 -14.29
CA ASP A 23 -14.92 1.71 -14.31
C ASP A 23 -15.14 2.27 -12.89
N ALA A 24 -15.28 3.59 -12.80
CA ALA A 24 -15.45 4.28 -11.52
C ALA A 24 -16.74 3.83 -10.78
N ALA A 25 -17.80 3.50 -11.51
CA ALA A 25 -19.05 3.01 -10.93
C ALA A 25 -18.89 1.58 -10.41
N GLY A 26 -18.15 0.73 -11.12
CA GLY A 26 -17.75 -0.59 -10.69
C GLY A 26 -17.00 -0.54 -9.36
N TYR A 27 -15.98 0.31 -9.23
CA TYR A 27 -15.24 0.44 -7.96
C TYR A 27 -16.09 0.97 -6.81
N PHE A 28 -17.07 1.84 -7.09
CA PHE A 28 -18.02 2.27 -6.06
C PHE A 28 -18.90 1.13 -5.55
N GLN A 29 -19.34 0.22 -6.42
CA GLN A 29 -20.07 -0.97 -5.99
C GLN A 29 -19.16 -1.95 -5.24
N ALA A 30 -17.92 -2.13 -5.71
CA ALA A 30 -16.94 -2.96 -5.03
C ALA A 30 -16.61 -2.42 -3.63
N TRP A 31 -16.58 -1.10 -3.43
CA TRP A 31 -16.43 -0.50 -2.11
C TRP A 31 -17.54 -0.94 -1.15
N ARG A 32 -18.81 -0.90 -1.60
CA ARG A 32 -19.94 -1.37 -0.80
C ARG A 32 -19.86 -2.86 -0.49
N ALA A 33 -19.52 -3.67 -1.50
CA ALA A 33 -19.35 -5.12 -1.32
C ALA A 33 -18.19 -5.46 -0.37
N ASN A 34 -17.07 -4.73 -0.44
CA ASN A 34 -15.95 -4.89 0.47
C ASN A 34 -16.32 -4.58 1.91
N ALA A 35 -17.09 -3.50 2.10
CA ALA A 35 -17.56 -3.10 3.41
C ALA A 35 -18.54 -4.12 4.01
N GLU A 36 -19.47 -4.65 3.21
CA GLU A 36 -20.37 -5.74 3.63
C GLU A 36 -19.59 -7.00 4.01
N ARG A 37 -18.65 -7.46 3.18
CA ARG A 37 -17.80 -8.62 3.47
C ARG A 37 -16.98 -8.46 4.76
N ARG A 38 -16.66 -7.23 5.14
CA ARG A 38 -15.88 -6.89 6.35
C ARG A 38 -16.76 -6.54 7.54
N GLY A 39 -18.08 -6.66 7.43
CA GLY A 39 -19.01 -6.35 8.52
C GLY A 39 -19.05 -4.87 8.90
N VAL A 40 -18.70 -3.97 7.98
CA VAL A 40 -18.79 -2.53 8.21
C VAL A 40 -20.25 -2.11 8.17
N ALA A 41 -20.71 -1.45 9.25
CA ALA A 41 -22.10 -1.04 9.38
C ALA A 41 -22.50 0.00 8.31
N PRO A 42 -23.74 -0.06 7.75
CA PRO A 42 -24.17 0.84 6.67
C PRO A 42 -24.12 2.34 7.02
N ASP A 43 -24.32 2.69 8.29
CA ASP A 43 -24.21 4.06 8.81
C ASP A 43 -22.77 4.61 8.72
N VAL A 44 -21.77 3.76 8.92
CA VAL A 44 -20.35 4.12 8.73
C VAL A 44 -20.05 4.44 7.27
N LEU A 45 -20.58 3.63 6.33
CA LEU A 45 -20.46 3.91 4.89
C LEU A 45 -21.16 5.22 4.51
N ALA A 46 -22.37 5.43 5.00
CA ALA A 46 -23.13 6.65 4.76
C ALA A 46 -22.39 7.88 5.29
N GLU A 47 -21.77 7.76 6.46
CA GLU A 47 -20.98 8.84 7.06
C GLU A 47 -19.71 9.15 6.24
N ILE A 48 -18.98 8.12 5.80
CA ILE A 48 -17.81 8.32 4.91
C ILE A 48 -18.25 9.00 3.61
N ALA A 49 -19.33 8.52 2.98
CA ALA A 49 -19.85 9.07 1.74
C ALA A 49 -20.23 10.54 1.89
N ARG A 50 -20.98 10.87 2.94
CA ARG A 50 -21.47 12.23 3.21
C ARG A 50 -20.34 13.18 3.58
N ARG A 51 -19.48 12.80 4.53
CA ARG A 51 -18.43 13.68 5.07
C ARG A 51 -17.31 13.95 4.06
N HIS A 52 -17.00 12.97 3.21
CA HIS A 52 -15.88 13.04 2.27
C HIS A 52 -16.32 13.11 0.80
N ALA A 53 -17.61 13.33 0.57
CA ALA A 53 -18.24 13.38 -0.75
C ALA A 53 -17.83 12.20 -1.64
N VAL A 54 -17.81 10.98 -1.08
CA VAL A 54 -17.46 9.77 -1.84
C VAL A 54 -18.63 9.41 -2.74
N THR A 55 -18.40 9.56 -4.04
CA THR A 55 -19.33 9.27 -5.14
C THR A 55 -18.70 8.27 -6.11
N PRO A 56 -19.44 7.73 -7.08
CA PRO A 56 -18.85 6.92 -8.15
C PRO A 56 -17.64 7.60 -8.83
N ALA A 57 -17.76 8.89 -9.17
CA ALA A 57 -16.69 9.66 -9.80
C ALA A 57 -15.41 9.74 -8.93
N SER A 58 -15.53 9.57 -7.61
CA SER A 58 -14.38 9.59 -6.71
C SER A 58 -13.36 8.48 -7.00
N PHE A 59 -13.78 7.38 -7.64
CA PHE A 59 -12.93 6.24 -7.98
C PHE A 59 -12.35 6.30 -9.40
N GLN A 60 -12.62 7.35 -10.17
CA GLN A 60 -12.13 7.49 -11.55
C GLN A 60 -10.60 7.39 -11.66
N VAL A 61 -9.87 7.84 -10.64
CA VAL A 61 -8.41 7.75 -10.60
C VAL A 61 -7.92 6.29 -10.67
N LEU A 62 -8.66 5.35 -10.06
CA LEU A 62 -8.31 3.92 -10.00
C LEU A 62 -8.58 3.21 -11.32
N ALA A 63 -9.61 3.61 -12.07
CA ALA A 63 -9.96 3.04 -13.38
C ALA A 63 -8.88 3.23 -14.47
N ARG A 64 -7.84 4.02 -14.18
CA ARG A 64 -6.68 4.23 -15.08
C ARG A 64 -5.43 3.47 -14.61
N MET A 65 -5.57 2.66 -13.56
CA MET A 65 -4.46 1.97 -12.90
C MET A 65 -4.71 0.47 -12.95
N ALA A 66 -3.64 -0.31 -13.07
CA ALA A 66 -3.77 -1.77 -13.04
C ALA A 66 -4.04 -2.22 -11.60
N GLU A 67 -5.19 -2.84 -11.37
CA GLU A 67 -5.52 -3.48 -10.09
C GLU A 67 -4.66 -4.74 -9.92
N ILE A 68 -4.11 -4.93 -8.72
CA ILE A 68 -3.44 -6.15 -8.28
C ILE A 68 -4.16 -6.59 -7.00
N ARG A 69 -4.50 -7.88 -6.91
CA ARG A 69 -5.15 -8.42 -5.71
C ARG A 69 -4.18 -9.29 -4.93
N ASP A 70 -4.22 -9.14 -3.61
CA ASP A 70 -3.52 -10.05 -2.72
C ASP A 70 -4.35 -11.31 -2.43
N PRO A 71 -3.79 -12.30 -1.71
CA PRO A 71 -4.51 -13.54 -1.37
C PRO A 71 -5.79 -13.34 -0.56
N ASP A 72 -5.88 -12.26 0.23
CA ASP A 72 -7.08 -11.90 1.00
C ASP A 72 -8.13 -11.14 0.16
N GLY A 73 -7.83 -10.90 -1.13
CA GLY A 73 -8.70 -10.20 -2.06
C GLY A 73 -8.73 -8.68 -1.89
N LYS A 74 -7.73 -8.09 -1.20
CA LYS A 74 -7.54 -6.63 -1.12
C LYS A 74 -6.98 -6.11 -2.44
N SER A 75 -7.44 -4.94 -2.85
CA SER A 75 -7.02 -4.27 -4.07
C SER A 75 -5.84 -3.34 -3.81
N PHE A 76 -4.82 -3.46 -4.63
CA PHE A 76 -3.68 -2.57 -4.78
C PHE A 76 -3.71 -2.00 -6.20
N PHE A 77 -3.15 -0.80 -6.43
CA PHE A 77 -3.20 -0.17 -7.75
C PHE A 77 -1.82 0.28 -8.20
N LEU A 78 -1.31 -0.35 -9.26
CA LEU A 78 -0.04 0.03 -9.86
C LEU A 78 -0.20 1.33 -10.62
N LEU A 79 0.59 2.35 -10.25
CA LEU A 79 0.56 3.65 -10.89
C LEU A 79 1.21 3.56 -12.28
N PRO A 80 0.51 4.02 -13.35
CA PRO A 80 1.11 4.20 -14.66
C PRO A 80 2.29 5.18 -14.62
N ARG A 81 3.20 5.06 -15.59
CA ARG A 81 4.24 6.07 -15.79
C ARG A 81 3.63 7.44 -16.04
N GLY A 82 4.31 8.50 -15.58
CA GLY A 82 3.82 9.87 -15.70
C GLY A 82 2.63 10.22 -14.80
N THR A 83 2.21 9.34 -13.89
CA THR A 83 1.16 9.66 -12.91
C THR A 83 1.52 10.92 -12.12
N SER A 84 0.60 11.87 -12.05
CA SER A 84 0.82 13.11 -11.31
C SER A 84 0.85 12.85 -9.80
N GLY A 85 1.52 13.72 -9.03
CA GLY A 85 1.50 13.62 -7.56
C GLY A 85 0.08 13.73 -6.97
N GLY A 86 -0.79 14.55 -7.59
CA GLY A 86 -2.19 14.66 -7.19
C GLY A 86 -2.96 13.37 -7.41
N ASP A 87 -2.77 12.73 -8.56
CA ASP A 87 -3.40 11.44 -8.87
C ASP A 87 -2.85 10.32 -8.00
N ALA A 88 -1.55 10.30 -7.71
CA ALA A 88 -0.95 9.33 -6.81
C ALA A 88 -1.50 9.44 -5.38
N ARG A 89 -1.67 10.67 -4.88
CA ARG A 89 -2.31 10.93 -3.59
C ARG A 89 -3.77 10.48 -3.57
N ALA A 90 -4.52 10.82 -4.62
CA ALA A 90 -5.90 10.42 -4.76
C ALA A 90 -6.02 8.88 -4.81
N ALA A 91 -5.19 8.21 -5.60
CA ALA A 91 -5.14 6.75 -5.68
C ALA A 91 -4.89 6.13 -4.31
N ALA A 92 -3.86 6.55 -3.57
CA ALA A 92 -3.58 6.06 -2.22
C ALA A 92 -4.82 6.16 -1.30
N LEU A 93 -5.47 7.32 -1.26
CA LEU A 93 -6.68 7.51 -0.44
C LEU A 93 -7.85 6.63 -0.92
N ARG A 94 -8.07 6.54 -2.24
CA ARG A 94 -9.19 5.77 -2.82
C ARG A 94 -8.99 4.27 -2.68
N THR A 95 -7.74 3.79 -2.70
CA THR A 95 -7.41 2.40 -2.41
C THR A 95 -7.75 2.04 -0.97
N TYR A 96 -7.42 2.89 0.02
CA TYR A 96 -7.86 2.68 1.41
C TYR A 96 -9.39 2.61 1.51
N ILE A 97 -10.08 3.59 0.91
CA ILE A 97 -11.55 3.64 0.96
C ILE A 97 -12.15 2.38 0.33
N LEU A 98 -11.73 2.03 -0.89
CA LEU A 98 -12.22 0.88 -1.64
C LEU A 98 -12.14 -0.41 -0.83
N ASN A 99 -11.02 -0.65 -0.14
CA ASN A 99 -10.79 -1.89 0.59
C ASN A 99 -11.64 -2.03 1.86
N ALA A 100 -12.22 -0.94 2.36
CA ALA A 100 -13.04 -0.93 3.58
C ALA A 100 -12.35 -1.50 4.83
N GLY A 101 -11.02 -1.29 4.92
CA GLY A 101 -10.17 -1.78 6.01
C GLY A 101 -8.88 -2.39 5.47
N THR A 102 -7.89 -2.58 6.35
CA THR A 102 -6.55 -3.07 5.95
C THR A 102 -6.40 -4.58 6.06
N GLY A 103 -7.15 -5.26 6.94
CA GLY A 103 -6.92 -6.69 7.25
C GLY A 103 -5.85 -6.91 8.33
N TYR A 104 -5.18 -5.84 8.77
CA TYR A 104 -4.24 -5.92 9.88
C TYR A 104 -4.92 -6.45 11.16
N GLY A 105 -4.29 -7.44 11.79
CA GLY A 105 -4.74 -8.08 13.02
C GLY A 105 -5.91 -9.07 12.85
N THR A 106 -6.36 -9.38 11.63
CA THR A 106 -7.44 -10.37 11.41
C THR A 106 -6.93 -11.81 11.30
N LYS A 107 -5.64 -12.01 10.99
CA LYS A 107 -5.01 -13.33 10.93
C LYS A 107 -4.54 -13.74 12.32
N GLY A 108 -5.39 -14.45 13.06
CA GLY A 108 -5.20 -14.83 14.46
C GLY A 108 -3.96 -15.70 14.79
N ALA A 109 -3.17 -16.09 13.79
CA ALA A 109 -1.91 -16.79 13.99
C ALA A 109 -0.76 -15.89 14.48
N TRP A 110 -0.89 -14.56 14.36
CA TRP A 110 0.21 -13.63 14.62
C TRP A 110 -0.18 -12.57 15.66
N ARG A 111 0.69 -12.36 16.65
CA ARG A 111 0.58 -11.24 17.58
C ARG A 111 0.97 -9.95 16.85
N THR A 112 0.07 -8.96 16.83
CA THR A 112 0.32 -7.61 16.34
C THR A 112 0.81 -6.69 17.47
N ASP A 113 1.58 -5.65 17.14
CA ASP A 113 2.05 -4.68 18.13
C ASP A 113 0.96 -3.67 18.53
N PHE A 114 -0.01 -3.44 17.64
CA PHE A 114 -1.11 -2.50 17.85
C PHE A 114 -2.48 -3.14 17.59
N PRO A 115 -3.56 -2.55 18.14
CA PRO A 115 -4.91 -2.93 17.76
C PRO A 115 -5.21 -2.46 16.33
N PRO A 116 -6.08 -3.18 15.59
CA PRO A 116 -6.58 -2.73 14.31
C PRO A 116 -7.26 -1.36 14.42
N THR A 117 -6.94 -0.46 13.49
CA THR A 117 -7.62 0.85 13.43
C THR A 117 -9.00 0.68 12.78
N PRO A 118 -10.10 1.13 13.43
CA PRO A 118 -11.43 0.99 12.87
C PRO A 118 -11.57 1.68 11.51
N TYR A 119 -12.25 1.04 10.57
CA TYR A 119 -12.62 1.68 9.30
C TYR A 119 -13.78 2.65 9.55
N CYS A 120 -13.50 3.95 9.51
CA CYS A 120 -14.52 4.97 9.76
C CYS A 120 -14.16 6.32 9.11
N ALA A 121 -15.10 7.27 9.10
CA ALA A 121 -14.88 8.58 8.52
C ALA A 121 -13.79 9.39 9.24
N ALA A 122 -13.60 9.19 10.54
CA ALA A 122 -12.51 9.82 11.29
C ALA A 122 -11.14 9.32 10.82
N GLU A 123 -11.03 8.03 10.50
CA GLU A 123 -9.80 7.45 9.98
C GLU A 123 -9.49 7.95 8.56
N VAL A 124 -10.51 8.05 7.70
CA VAL A 124 -10.38 8.72 6.38
C VAL A 124 -9.89 10.16 6.55
N THR A 125 -10.46 10.93 7.50
CA THR A 125 -9.98 12.29 7.83
C THR A 125 -8.52 12.29 8.27
N ARG A 126 -8.10 11.33 9.11
CA ARG A 126 -6.73 11.23 9.60
C ARG A 126 -5.75 10.99 8.45
N ILE A 127 -6.05 10.05 7.54
CA ILE A 127 -5.24 9.77 6.35
C ILE A 127 -5.15 11.02 5.46
N MET A 128 -6.27 11.71 5.20
CA MET A 128 -6.27 12.93 4.40
C MET A 128 -5.40 14.04 5.02
N ARG A 129 -5.41 14.19 6.34
CA ARG A 129 -4.56 15.15 7.08
C ARG A 129 -3.09 14.77 6.96
N ARG A 130 -2.74 13.50 7.17
CA ARG A 130 -1.38 12.97 7.01
C ARG A 130 -0.85 13.24 5.60
N GLN A 131 -1.62 12.89 4.57
CA GLN A 131 -1.27 13.15 3.17
C GLN A 131 -1.09 14.64 2.85
N ARG A 132 -1.82 15.55 3.53
CA ARG A 132 -1.67 16.99 3.34
C ARG A 132 -0.36 17.51 3.95
N VAL A 133 0.02 17.01 5.12
CA VAL A 133 1.30 17.37 5.73
C VAL A 133 2.45 16.81 4.91
N ASN A 134 2.34 15.54 4.50
CA ASN A 134 3.31 14.85 3.65
C ASN A 134 3.12 15.16 2.16
N ARG A 135 2.43 16.23 1.77
CA ARG A 135 2.15 16.56 0.36
C ARG A 135 3.42 16.63 -0.51
N TRP A 136 4.54 16.97 0.12
CA TRP A 136 5.82 17.09 -0.54
C TRP A 136 6.27 15.75 -1.15
N SER A 137 5.98 14.60 -0.53
CA SER A 137 6.33 13.27 -1.07
C SER A 137 5.56 12.97 -2.35
N TYR A 138 4.31 13.42 -2.44
CA TYR A 138 3.51 13.30 -3.65
C TYR A 138 3.97 14.25 -4.75
N THR A 139 4.18 15.53 -4.43
CA THR A 139 4.50 16.56 -5.44
C THR A 139 5.91 16.46 -6.01
N ARG A 140 6.87 15.93 -5.25
CA ARG A 140 8.29 15.83 -5.63
C ARG A 140 8.69 14.40 -5.93
N ASP A 141 8.43 13.49 -4.99
CA ASP A 141 9.11 12.19 -4.98
C ASP A 141 8.44 11.16 -5.89
N VAL A 142 7.12 11.23 -6.11
CA VAL A 142 6.43 10.37 -7.11
C VAL A 142 7.06 10.52 -8.49
N ARG A 143 7.27 11.78 -8.93
CA ARG A 143 7.91 12.06 -10.22
C ARG A 143 9.39 11.66 -10.23
N PHE A 144 10.07 11.83 -9.10
CA PHE A 144 11.47 11.42 -8.96
C PHE A 144 11.62 9.90 -9.09
N VAL A 145 10.79 9.11 -8.40
CA VAL A 145 10.80 7.64 -8.49
C VAL A 145 10.55 7.19 -9.92
N ASP A 146 9.52 7.73 -10.59
CA ASP A 146 9.18 7.38 -11.98
C ASP A 146 10.34 7.68 -12.96
N ARG A 147 10.92 8.89 -12.87
CA ARG A 147 12.05 9.31 -13.73
C ARG A 147 13.31 8.46 -13.55
N ASN A 148 13.50 7.90 -12.36
CA ASN A 148 14.64 7.03 -12.08
C ASN A 148 14.31 5.54 -12.30
N GLY A 149 13.22 5.24 -13.00
CA GLY A 149 12.86 3.88 -13.41
C GLY A 149 12.08 3.08 -12.36
N GLY A 150 11.89 3.61 -11.15
CA GLY A 150 11.10 2.98 -10.10
C GLY A 150 9.60 2.93 -10.41
N ARG A 151 8.86 2.16 -9.62
CA ARG A 151 7.40 2.02 -9.70
C ARG A 151 6.77 2.11 -8.34
N LEU A 152 5.50 2.48 -8.33
CA LEU A 152 4.70 2.72 -7.14
C LEU A 152 3.36 2.02 -7.26
N VAL A 153 2.90 1.47 -6.14
CA VAL A 153 1.58 0.91 -5.97
C VAL A 153 0.86 1.63 -4.83
N ALA A 154 -0.41 1.98 -5.02
CA ALA A 154 -1.27 2.46 -3.96
C ALA A 154 -1.73 1.26 -3.11
N THR A 155 -1.68 1.42 -1.78
CA THR A 155 -1.92 0.32 -0.83
C THR A 155 -3.25 0.50 -0.07
N PRO A 156 -3.80 -0.60 0.49
CA PRO A 156 -4.95 -0.53 1.40
C PRO A 156 -4.74 0.33 2.65
N ASN A 157 -3.50 0.72 2.98
CA ASN A 157 -3.15 1.53 4.16
C ASN A 157 -3.15 3.05 3.87
N GLY A 158 -3.52 3.45 2.65
CA GLY A 158 -3.59 4.86 2.27
C GLY A 158 -2.24 5.50 1.99
N ILE A 159 -1.19 4.69 1.80
CA ILE A 159 0.19 5.10 1.47
C ILE A 159 0.60 4.50 0.11
N LEU A 160 1.75 4.93 -0.41
CA LEU A 160 2.36 4.32 -1.59
C LEU A 160 3.45 3.34 -1.15
N MET A 161 3.53 2.18 -1.81
CA MET A 161 4.65 1.26 -1.72
C MET A 161 5.40 1.26 -3.05
N GLY A 162 6.73 1.29 -3.02
CA GLY A 162 7.55 1.46 -4.21
C GLY A 162 8.74 0.53 -4.28
N LEU A 163 9.23 0.34 -5.50
CA LEU A 163 10.43 -0.45 -5.77
C LEU A 163 11.23 0.19 -6.91
N GLY A 164 12.56 0.06 -6.85
CA GLY A 164 13.48 0.61 -7.84
C GLY A 164 13.68 2.12 -7.70
N GLY A 165 14.35 2.75 -8.67
CA GLY A 165 14.75 4.16 -8.58
C GLY A 165 16.20 4.37 -8.14
N ASN A 166 16.63 5.63 -8.19
CA ASN A 166 18.00 6.09 -7.91
C ASN A 166 18.01 7.13 -6.78
N TRP A 167 17.22 6.87 -5.74
CA TRP A 167 17.14 7.76 -4.59
C TRP A 167 18.43 7.67 -3.80
N ILE A 168 19.06 8.81 -3.52
CA ILE A 168 20.48 8.92 -3.17
C ILE A 168 20.86 8.03 -1.98
N GLN A 169 21.48 6.91 -2.34
CA GLN A 169 22.20 5.90 -1.57
C GLN A 169 21.38 4.96 -0.67
N ARG A 170 21.56 3.65 -0.84
CA ARG A 170 20.95 2.49 -0.15
C ARG A 170 21.28 2.40 1.37
N GLN A 171 21.35 3.52 2.08
CA GLN A 171 22.22 3.69 3.25
C GLN A 171 21.60 3.37 4.62
N PHE A 172 20.33 2.99 4.73
CA PHE A 172 19.74 2.67 6.04
C PHE A 172 19.11 1.28 6.12
N CYS A 173 19.61 0.35 5.30
CA CYS A 173 19.09 -1.01 5.19
C CYS A 173 19.35 -1.83 6.46
N ARG A 174 18.44 -1.74 7.44
CA ARG A 174 18.09 -2.91 8.26
C ARG A 174 16.73 -3.45 7.79
N ARG A 175 16.86 -4.54 7.01
CA ARG A 175 15.93 -5.68 6.81
C ARG A 175 14.64 -5.57 5.98
N ALA A 176 13.95 -4.44 5.77
CA ALA A 176 12.70 -4.46 4.96
C ALA A 176 12.50 -3.31 3.94
N GLY A 177 12.90 -2.08 4.25
CA GLY A 177 12.73 -0.95 3.35
C GLY A 177 12.92 0.39 4.06
N THR A 178 12.42 1.48 3.50
CA THR A 178 12.46 2.80 4.14
C THR A 178 11.22 3.60 3.80
N THR A 179 10.58 4.15 4.83
CA THR A 179 9.44 5.07 4.67
C THR A 179 9.88 6.53 4.71
N TRP A 180 9.36 7.30 3.76
CA TRP A 180 9.65 8.72 3.60
C TRP A 180 8.42 9.49 3.16
N GLY A 181 7.92 10.34 4.06
CA GLY A 181 6.62 10.95 3.90
C GLY A 181 5.54 9.86 3.87
N ASP A 182 4.83 9.75 2.74
CA ASP A 182 3.80 8.71 2.51
C ASP A 182 4.24 7.62 1.51
N ILE A 183 5.56 7.47 1.26
CA ILE A 183 6.12 6.46 0.34
C ILE A 183 7.00 5.48 1.12
N PHE A 184 6.62 4.21 1.13
CA PHE A 184 7.44 3.09 1.59
C PHE A 184 8.22 2.49 0.42
N MET A 185 9.54 2.58 0.43
CA MET A 185 10.40 1.98 -0.59
C MET A 185 10.93 0.63 -0.10
N VAL A 186 10.50 -0.46 -0.74
CA VAL A 186 10.96 -1.82 -0.43
C VAL A 186 12.42 -1.96 -0.86
N ASN A 187 13.29 -2.43 0.04
CA ASN A 187 14.68 -2.68 -0.30
C ASN A 187 14.82 -4.05 -0.96
N MET A 188 15.07 -4.05 -2.27
CA MET A 188 15.10 -5.26 -3.12
C MET A 188 16.31 -5.33 -4.04
N GLY A 189 17.37 -4.57 -3.75
CA GLY A 189 18.55 -4.56 -4.59
C GLY A 189 18.31 -3.90 -5.96
N ALA A 190 19.12 -4.26 -6.96
CA ALA A 190 18.85 -3.86 -8.35
C ALA A 190 17.73 -4.75 -8.91
N VAL A 191 16.65 -4.14 -9.41
CA VAL A 191 15.52 -4.86 -10.02
C VAL A 191 15.32 -4.38 -11.45
N SER A 192 15.31 -5.31 -12.39
CA SER A 192 15.14 -5.04 -13.83
C SER A 192 13.70 -4.65 -14.19
N ASP A 193 12.71 -5.28 -13.53
CA ASP A 193 11.29 -4.92 -13.67
C ASP A 193 10.64 -4.65 -12.30
N PRO A 194 10.64 -3.39 -11.84
CA PRO A 194 10.01 -3.00 -10.59
C PRO A 194 8.50 -3.21 -10.55
N ALA A 195 7.78 -3.08 -11.68
CA ALA A 195 6.33 -3.25 -11.72
C ALA A 195 5.95 -4.71 -11.47
N GLU A 196 6.59 -5.61 -12.21
CA GLU A 196 6.34 -7.05 -12.06
C GLU A 196 6.79 -7.57 -10.69
N ARG A 197 7.83 -6.94 -10.12
CA ARG A 197 8.22 -7.30 -8.76
C ARG A 197 7.22 -6.84 -7.71
N LEU A 198 6.71 -5.62 -7.81
CA LEU A 198 5.65 -5.15 -6.90
C LEU A 198 4.40 -6.03 -6.99
N ARG A 199 4.04 -6.47 -8.20
CA ARG A 199 2.95 -7.42 -8.41
C ARG A 199 3.17 -8.71 -7.62
N ARG A 200 4.34 -9.34 -7.74
CA ARG A 200 4.67 -10.56 -6.99
C ARG A 200 4.65 -10.38 -5.47
N ILE A 201 5.12 -9.23 -4.96
CA ILE A 201 5.05 -8.93 -3.52
C ILE A 201 3.57 -8.92 -3.08
N VAL A 202 2.73 -8.17 -3.79
CA VAL A 202 1.30 -8.07 -3.46
C VAL A 202 0.61 -9.44 -3.57
N GLU A 203 0.81 -10.16 -4.66
CA GLU A 203 0.20 -11.47 -4.91
C GLU A 203 0.65 -12.55 -3.91
N SER A 204 1.86 -12.43 -3.34
CA SER A 204 2.32 -13.31 -2.28
C SER A 204 1.64 -13.03 -0.93
N GLY A 205 1.21 -11.80 -0.68
CA GLY A 205 0.69 -11.37 0.62
C GLY A 205 1.75 -11.29 1.73
N HIS A 206 3.04 -11.45 1.40
CA HIS A 206 4.15 -11.42 2.34
C HIS A 206 5.13 -10.29 2.05
N ALA A 207 5.89 -9.89 3.06
CA ALA A 207 7.00 -8.98 2.92
C ALA A 207 8.21 -9.68 2.30
N TRP A 208 9.02 -8.92 1.56
CA TRP A 208 10.21 -9.41 0.88
C TRP A 208 11.44 -8.61 1.33
N TYR A 209 12.59 -9.27 1.33
CA TYR A 209 13.88 -8.64 1.67
C TYR A 209 15.01 -9.19 0.81
N VAL A 210 16.19 -8.57 0.91
CA VAL A 210 17.41 -9.04 0.27
C VAL A 210 18.24 -9.85 1.27
N ASP A 211 18.56 -11.10 0.94
CA ASP A 211 19.44 -11.94 1.76
C ASP A 211 20.91 -11.47 1.69
N ALA A 212 21.77 -12.09 2.49
CA ALA A 212 23.20 -11.74 2.52
C ALA A 212 23.91 -11.94 1.15
N ALA A 213 23.34 -12.75 0.26
CA ALA A 213 23.86 -13.00 -1.09
C ALA A 213 23.28 -12.02 -2.14
N GLY A 214 22.49 -11.03 -1.72
CA GLY A 214 21.90 -10.06 -2.64
C GLY A 214 20.64 -10.55 -3.35
N ARG A 215 20.05 -11.69 -2.94
CA ARG A 215 18.87 -12.27 -3.58
C ARG A 215 17.60 -11.81 -2.89
N ALA A 216 16.57 -11.50 -3.68
CA ALA A 216 15.25 -11.22 -3.17
C ALA A 216 14.60 -12.51 -2.64
N VAL A 217 14.23 -12.51 -1.37
CA VAL A 217 13.63 -13.64 -0.65
C VAL A 217 12.31 -13.19 -0.03
N GLU A 218 11.28 -14.02 -0.19
CA GLU A 218 10.00 -13.87 0.49
C GLU A 218 10.17 -14.24 1.97
N SER A 219 9.69 -13.38 2.87
CA SER A 219 9.69 -13.66 4.31
C SER A 219 8.38 -14.31 4.73
N GLY A 220 8.35 -14.91 5.92
CA GLY A 220 7.08 -15.35 6.55
C GLY A 220 6.27 -14.21 7.18
N LEU A 221 6.68 -12.95 7.00
CA LEU A 221 6.00 -11.80 7.60
C LEU A 221 4.87 -11.32 6.67
N ASP A 222 3.67 -11.21 7.22
CA ASP A 222 2.49 -10.71 6.50
C ASP A 222 2.71 -9.27 6.00
N LEU A 223 2.41 -9.03 4.73
CA LEU A 223 2.50 -7.72 4.11
C LEU A 223 1.63 -6.67 4.83
N ASP A 224 0.47 -7.05 5.39
CA ASP A 224 -0.39 -6.13 6.15
C ASP A 224 0.30 -5.60 7.41
N ARG A 225 1.12 -6.44 8.05
CA ARG A 225 1.85 -6.05 9.26
C ARG A 225 2.93 -5.04 8.92
N VAL A 226 3.69 -5.30 7.86
CA VAL A 226 4.68 -4.34 7.36
C VAL A 226 3.99 -3.05 6.92
N LEU A 227 2.95 -3.11 6.10
CA LEU A 227 2.27 -1.89 5.65
C LEU A 227 1.62 -1.11 6.81
N HIS A 228 1.22 -1.77 7.90
CA HIS A 228 0.77 -1.09 9.11
C HIS A 228 1.93 -0.38 9.81
N HIS A 229 3.05 -1.07 10.01
CA HIS A 229 4.28 -0.51 10.56
C HIS A 229 4.75 0.71 9.75
N GLU A 230 4.81 0.60 8.42
CA GLU A 230 5.23 1.68 7.54
C GLU A 230 4.24 2.85 7.55
N GLU A 231 2.93 2.57 7.65
CA GLU A 231 1.94 3.64 7.80
C GLU A 231 2.14 4.43 9.11
N ARG A 232 2.63 3.80 10.18
CA ARG A 232 3.01 4.51 11.42
C ARG A 232 4.24 5.39 11.22
N HIS A 233 5.24 4.95 10.46
CA HIS A 233 6.33 5.84 10.05
C HIS A 233 5.81 7.04 9.25
N CYS A 234 4.83 6.85 8.36
CA CYS A 234 4.19 7.98 7.68
C CYS A 234 3.54 8.98 8.65
N ARG A 235 2.97 8.49 9.77
CA ARG A 235 2.43 9.35 10.85
C ARG A 235 3.54 10.12 11.56
N GLN A 236 4.68 9.48 11.84
CA GLN A 236 5.85 10.15 12.44
C GLN A 236 6.37 11.27 11.52
N TRP A 237 6.45 11.03 10.21
CA TRP A 237 6.75 12.07 9.22
C TRP A 237 5.78 13.24 9.26
N ALA A 238 4.48 12.97 9.37
CA ALA A 238 3.48 14.03 9.46
C ALA A 238 3.55 14.79 10.80
N ALA A 239 3.91 14.14 11.90
CA ALA A 239 4.01 14.78 13.22
C ALA A 239 5.26 15.66 13.34
N LYS A 240 6.42 15.15 12.88
CA LYS A 240 7.73 15.82 13.01
C LYS A 240 8.02 16.78 11.84
N GLY A 241 7.35 16.60 10.71
CA GLY A 241 7.63 17.33 9.47
C GLY A 241 8.97 16.96 8.85
N TYR A 242 9.23 17.46 7.65
CA TYR A 242 10.43 17.08 6.87
C TYR A 242 11.75 17.36 7.61
N ALA A 243 11.91 18.57 8.17
CA ALA A 243 13.13 18.96 8.89
C ALA A 243 13.27 18.25 10.24
N GLY A 244 12.16 18.08 10.98
CA GLY A 244 12.17 17.39 12.28
C GLY A 244 12.52 15.90 12.13
N MET A 245 12.00 15.24 11.09
CA MET A 245 12.40 13.87 10.79
C MET A 245 13.86 13.76 10.41
N LEU A 246 14.41 14.64 9.57
CA LEU A 246 15.84 14.59 9.23
C LEU A 246 16.74 14.78 10.47
N ALA A 247 16.35 15.68 11.38
CA ALA A 247 17.08 15.91 12.63
C ALA A 247 17.03 14.69 13.56
N ASP A 248 15.85 14.08 13.74
CA ASP A 248 15.69 12.90 14.58
C ASP A 248 16.34 11.67 13.96
N TYR A 249 16.26 11.51 12.64
CA TYR A 249 16.92 10.43 11.90
C TYR A 249 18.44 10.52 12.05
N GLY A 250 19.02 11.72 11.90
CA GLY A 250 20.44 11.94 12.15
C GLY A 250 20.87 11.64 13.59
N ARG A 251 20.03 11.98 14.57
CA ARG A 251 20.28 11.70 15.99
C ARG A 251 20.22 10.21 16.31
N GLU A 252 19.21 9.50 15.81
CA GLU A 252 19.06 8.06 16.03
C GLU A 252 20.15 7.28 15.29
N LEU A 253 20.59 7.73 14.11
CA LEU A 253 21.74 7.14 13.42
C LEU A 253 23.02 7.21 14.25
N VAL A 254 23.26 8.37 14.88
CA VAL A 254 24.40 8.56 15.80
C VAL A 254 24.25 7.65 17.03
N ARG A 255 23.04 7.46 17.56
CA ARG A 255 22.82 6.57 18.72
C ARG A 255 22.99 5.10 18.37
N GLU A 256 22.48 4.66 17.24
CA GLU A 256 22.62 3.28 16.76
C GLU A 256 24.10 2.97 16.48
N TYR A 257 24.82 3.89 15.83
CA TYR A 257 26.23 3.71 15.49
C TYR A 257 27.16 3.79 16.72
N ALA A 258 26.89 4.69 17.66
CA ALA A 258 27.74 4.87 18.85
C ALA A 258 27.40 3.92 20.00
N PHE A 259 26.15 3.44 20.12
CA PHE A 259 25.68 2.71 21.29
C PHE A 259 24.94 1.40 20.99
N GLY A 260 24.76 1.03 19.71
CA GLY A 260 24.07 -0.22 19.33
C GLY A 260 22.60 -0.29 19.76
N ALA A 261 21.98 0.85 20.11
CA ALA A 261 20.62 0.92 20.63
C ALA A 261 19.58 0.73 19.52
N ILE A 262 18.44 0.10 19.85
CA ILE A 262 17.26 0.05 18.98
C ILE A 262 16.73 1.48 18.80
N ASN A 263 16.44 1.85 17.55
CA ASN A 263 15.94 3.16 17.18
C ASN A 263 14.52 3.37 17.74
N ARG A 264 14.29 4.45 18.50
CA ARG A 264 12.99 4.73 19.14
C ARG A 264 11.85 4.86 18.13
N LEU A 265 12.15 5.30 16.91
CA LEU A 265 11.15 5.41 15.85
C LEU A 265 10.60 4.03 15.44
N GLU A 266 11.45 3.00 15.43
CA GLU A 266 11.09 1.61 15.11
C GLU A 266 10.25 0.98 16.23
N GLU A 267 10.59 1.28 17.50
CA GLU A 267 9.79 0.86 18.67
C GLU A 267 8.38 1.44 18.62
N GLU A 268 8.27 2.75 18.37
CA GLU A 268 6.99 3.43 18.23
C GLU A 268 6.18 2.96 17.01
N ALA A 269 6.85 2.46 15.96
CA ALA A 269 6.22 1.89 14.77
C ALA A 269 5.85 0.41 14.93
N GLY A 270 6.35 -0.27 15.96
CA GLY A 270 6.08 -1.67 16.26
C GLY A 270 7.14 -2.60 15.69
N LEU A 271 8.03 -3.07 16.55
CA LEU A 271 9.16 -3.92 16.17
C LEU A 271 8.73 -5.24 15.53
N ALA A 272 7.78 -5.96 16.13
CA ALA A 272 7.38 -7.27 15.65
C ALA A 272 6.67 -7.17 14.29
N ASP A 273 5.87 -6.11 14.10
CA ASP A 273 5.17 -5.84 12.84
C ASP A 273 6.13 -5.41 11.73
N GLY A 274 7.26 -4.79 12.06
CA GLY A 274 8.40 -4.54 11.16
C GLY A 274 9.33 -5.76 10.96
N GLY A 275 9.05 -6.90 11.62
CA GLY A 275 9.86 -8.12 11.52
C GLY A 275 11.10 -8.17 12.42
N TYR A 276 11.26 -7.21 13.33
CA TYR A 276 12.28 -7.25 14.37
C TYR A 276 11.86 -8.22 15.48
N LYS A 277 12.79 -9.07 15.91
CA LYS A 277 12.65 -9.71 17.22
C LYS A 277 12.80 -8.58 18.23
N ALA A 278 11.75 -8.26 18.99
CA ALA A 278 11.92 -7.48 20.20
C ALA A 278 13.05 -8.18 20.98
N SER A 279 14.19 -7.52 21.17
CA SER A 279 15.24 -8.06 22.02
C SER A 279 14.65 -8.15 23.41
N ILE A 280 14.17 -9.32 23.79
CA ILE A 280 13.95 -9.64 25.19
C ILE A 280 15.35 -9.64 25.79
N PRO A 281 15.67 -8.74 26.74
CA PRO A 281 16.94 -8.82 27.43
C PRO A 281 16.90 -10.06 28.32
N TRP A 282 17.71 -11.06 27.96
CA TRP A 282 18.32 -11.98 28.91
C TRP A 282 19.79 -12.07 28.55
#